data_AF-A0A1H6W2N8-F1
#
_entry.id   AF-A0A1H6W2N8-F1
#
_cell.length_a   1.000
_cell.length_b   1.000
_cell.length_c   1.000
_cell.angle_alpha   90.00
_cell.angle_beta   90.00
_cell.angle_gamma   90.00
#
_symmetry.space_group_name_H-M   'P 1'
#
loop_
_entity.id
_entity.type
_entity.pdbx_description
1 polymer ?
#
loop_
_entity_poly.entity_id
_entity_poly.type
_entity_poly.pdbx_seq_one_letter_code
_entity_poly.pdbx_strand_id
1 'polypeptide(L)'
;MLELISSLGLVSGIVLFNKIHWKGTLDKRLYSLFWISLIGLLLGGLLSSLISELIVFRILLSITLFCSLLVLTLRVKFNSLNSIYKMVALILYISNFSFFIYLLWSLIIM
;
A
#
# COMPACT_ATOMS: atom_id res chain seq x y z
N MET A 1 -4.50 4.37 16.11
CA MET A 1 -4.15 2.93 16.08
C MET A 1 -4.21 2.36 14.65
N LEU A 2 -5.30 2.55 13.90
CA LEU A 2 -5.40 2.13 12.49
C LEU A 2 -4.34 2.77 11.57
N GLU A 3 -3.99 4.04 11.78
CA GLU A 3 -2.89 4.72 11.05
C GLU A 3 -1.52 4.08 11.27
N LEU A 4 -1.31 3.52 12.46
CA LEU A 4 -0.05 2.85 12.82
C LEU A 4 0.02 1.48 12.10
N ILE A 5 -1.11 0.77 12.04
CA ILE A 5 -1.23 -0.49 11.30
C ILE A 5 -1.08 -0.28 9.78
N SER A 6 -1.65 0.79 9.23
CA SER A 6 -1.49 1.13 7.81
C SER A 6 -0.05 1.54 7.47
N SER A 7 0.64 2.25 8.37
CA SER A 7 2.06 2.58 8.21
C SER A 7 2.97 1.35 8.22
N LEU A 8 2.72 0.38 9.11
CA LEU A 8 3.42 -0.91 9.13
C LEU A 8 3.14 -1.74 7.87
N GLY A 9 1.91 -1.66 7.34
CA GLY A 9 1.53 -2.24 6.05
C GLY A 9 2.32 -1.66 4.88
N LEU A 10 2.52 -0.35 4.87
CA LEU A 10 3.33 0.33 3.87
C LEU A 10 4.80 -0.11 3.92
N VAL A 11 5.40 -0.14 5.10
CA VAL A 11 6.80 -0.55 5.29
C VAL A 11 7.00 -2.01 4.89
N SER A 12 6.13 -2.91 5.34
CA SER A 12 6.16 -4.33 4.95
C SER A 12 5.93 -4.51 3.43
N GLY A 13 5.09 -3.67 2.83
CA GLY A 13 4.87 -3.58 1.40
C GLY A 13 6.14 -3.26 0.64
N ILE A 14 6.85 -2.20 1.04
CA ILE A 14 8.12 -1.78 0.41
C ILE A 14 9.16 -2.91 0.49
N VAL A 15 9.30 -3.55 1.65
CA VAL A 15 10.28 -4.63 1.87
C VAL A 15 10.01 -5.82 0.94
N LEU A 16 8.74 -6.20 0.76
CA LEU A 16 8.36 -7.28 -0.15
C LEU A 16 8.40 -6.88 -1.62
N PHE A 17 8.02 -5.64 -1.95
CA PHE A 17 8.10 -5.08 -3.31
C PHE A 17 9.54 -5.14 -3.85
N ASN A 18 10.54 -4.84 -3.02
CA ASN A 18 11.95 -4.88 -3.40
C ASN A 18 12.52 -6.30 -3.53
N LYS A 19 11.85 -7.31 -2.95
CA LYS A 19 12.30 -8.70 -3.01
C LYS A 19 11.73 -9.48 -4.20
N ILE A 20 10.59 -9.03 -4.74
CA ILE A 20 9.95 -9.71 -5.86
C ILE A 20 10.64 -9.31 -7.18
N HIS A 21 11.00 -10.30 -8.00
CA HIS A 21 11.43 -10.06 -9.37
C HIS A 21 10.21 -9.75 -10.25
N TRP A 22 10.01 -8.47 -10.57
CA TRP A 22 8.99 -7.97 -11.48
C TRP A 22 9.36 -8.30 -12.94
N LYS A 23 8.97 -9.48 -13.42
CA LYS A 23 9.22 -9.93 -14.80
C LYS A 23 7.99 -9.71 -15.66
N GLY A 24 8.06 -8.77 -16.59
CA GLY A 24 7.00 -8.44 -17.54
C GLY A 24 6.68 -6.94 -17.58
N THR A 25 6.03 -6.49 -18.65
CA THR A 25 5.71 -5.07 -18.85
C THR A 25 4.64 -4.57 -17.88
N LEU A 26 3.61 -5.38 -17.61
CA LEU A 26 2.56 -5.08 -16.62
C LEU A 26 3.13 -4.96 -15.20
N ASP A 27 4.07 -5.83 -14.86
CA ASP A 27 4.74 -5.86 -13.56
C ASP A 27 5.58 -4.61 -13.31
N LYS A 28 6.30 -4.15 -14.34
CA LYS A 28 7.05 -2.89 -14.29
C LYS A 28 6.13 -1.68 -14.15
N ARG A 29 4.96 -1.70 -14.79
CA ARG A 29 3.95 -0.62 -14.63
C ARG A 29 3.40 -0.56 -13.21
N LEU A 30 3.07 -1.71 -12.62
CA LEU A 30 2.62 -1.80 -11.23
C LEU A 30 3.71 -1.32 -10.26
N TYR A 31 4.97 -1.70 -10.50
CA TYR A 31 6.11 -1.21 -9.74
C TYR A 31 6.23 0.33 -9.83
N SER A 32 6.19 0.89 -11.04
CA SER A 32 6.25 2.35 -11.20
C SER A 32 5.06 3.06 -10.56
N LEU A 33 3.85 2.50 -10.66
CA LEU A 33 2.64 3.06 -10.06
C LEU A 33 2.71 3.06 -8.53
N PHE A 34 3.25 2.00 -7.91
CA PHE A 34 3.50 1.94 -6.48
C PHE A 34 4.43 3.07 -6.03
N TRP A 35 5.59 3.23 -6.68
CA TRP A 35 6.55 4.27 -6.30
C TRP A 35 6.03 5.68 -6.57
N ILE A 36 5.36 5.92 -7.69
CA ILE A 36 4.78 7.22 -8.01
C ILE A 36 3.68 7.58 -7.00
N SER A 37 2.81 6.64 -6.65
CA SER A 37 1.75 6.88 -5.66
C SER A 37 2.32 7.14 -4.27
N LEU A 38 3.36 6.41 -3.86
CA LEU A 38 4.05 6.58 -2.59
C LEU A 38 4.75 7.94 -2.50
N ILE A 39 5.52 8.32 -3.52
CA ILE A 39 6.18 9.63 -3.60
C ILE A 39 5.14 10.75 -3.64
N GLY A 40 4.07 10.58 -4.42
CA GLY A 40 2.98 11.54 -4.52
C GLY A 40 2.27 11.78 -3.19
N LEU A 41 2.04 10.73 -2.39
CA LEU A 41 1.44 10.85 -1.06
C LEU A 41 2.36 11.56 -0.07
N LEU A 42 3.67 11.29 -0.10
CA LEU A 42 4.65 11.97 0.74
C LEU A 42 4.72 13.46 0.41
N LEU A 43 4.86 13.80 -0.89
CA LEU A 43 4.87 15.19 -1.35
C LEU A 43 3.54 15.89 -1.04
N GLY A 44 2.41 15.22 -1.29
CA GLY A 44 1.08 15.74 -0.99
C GLY A 44 0.84 15.94 0.51
N GLY A 45 1.44 15.12 1.38
CA GLY A 45 1.41 15.32 2.82
C GLY A 45 2.17 16.57 3.25
N LEU A 46 3.38 16.77 2.73
CA LEU A 46 4.19 17.96 3.01
C LEU A 46 3.51 19.24 2.51
N LEU A 47 2.94 19.20 1.30
CA LEU A 47 2.27 20.33 0.66
C LEU A 47 0.86 20.60 1.18
N SER A 48 0.24 19.65 1.91
CA SER A 48 -1.12 19.83 2.45
C SER A 48 -1.25 20.95 3.46
N SER A 49 -0.13 21.40 4.05
CA SER A 49 -0.09 22.59 4.89
C SER A 49 -0.23 23.90 4.11
N LEU A 50 -0.01 23.87 2.79
CA LEU A 50 0.01 25.05 1.92
C LEU A 50 -1.24 25.17 1.03
N ILE A 51 -1.89 24.04 0.69
CA ILE A 51 -2.97 24.01 -0.30
C ILE A 51 -4.07 23.05 0.17
N SER A 52 -5.24 23.59 0.52
CA SER A 52 -6.42 22.83 0.98
C SER A 52 -7.10 22.01 -0.14
N GLU A 53 -6.88 22.35 -1.40
CA GLU A 53 -7.54 21.72 -2.57
C GLU A 53 -6.93 20.37 -2.98
N LEU A 54 -5.84 19.92 -2.36
CA LEU A 54 -5.16 18.66 -2.72
C LEU A 54 -5.85 17.40 -2.18
N ILE A 55 -7.00 17.53 -1.51
CA ILE A 55 -7.72 16.40 -0.89
C ILE A 55 -8.09 15.33 -1.92
N VAL A 56 -8.68 15.73 -3.06
CA VAL A 56 -9.12 14.79 -4.11
C VAL A 56 -7.93 14.03 -4.70
N PHE A 57 -6.82 14.72 -4.94
CA PHE A 57 -5.60 14.13 -5.46
C PHE A 57 -4.97 13.12 -4.48
N ARG A 58 -4.94 13.45 -3.18
CA ARG A 58 -4.46 12.53 -2.13
C ARG A 58 -5.32 11.28 -2.02
N ILE A 59 -6.64 11.40 -2.16
CA ILE A 59 -7.55 10.24 -2.16
C ILE A 59 -7.23 9.32 -3.35
N LEU A 60 -7.11 9.86 -4.57
CA LEU A 60 -6.75 9.08 -5.75
C LEU A 60 -5.40 8.34 -5.60
N LEU A 61 -4.39 9.03 -5.05
CA LEU A 61 -3.09 8.41 -4.78
C LEU A 61 -3.16 7.31 -3.69
N SER A 62 -3.99 7.50 -2.67
CA SER A 62 -4.19 6.49 -1.61
C SER A 62 -4.86 5.22 -2.15
N ILE A 63 -5.85 5.36 -3.04
CA ILE A 63 -6.54 4.22 -3.66
C ILE A 63 -5.58 3.47 -4.58
N THR A 64 -4.81 4.18 -5.41
CA THR A 64 -3.84 3.54 -6.31
C THR A 64 -2.73 2.81 -5.53
N LEU A 65 -2.26 3.39 -4.43
CA LEU A 65 -1.32 2.73 -3.54
C LEU A 65 -1.92 1.47 -2.90
N PHE A 66 -3.16 1.54 -2.41
CA PHE A 66 -3.85 0.37 -1.85
C PHE A 66 -4.01 -0.75 -2.89
N CYS A 67 -4.46 -0.43 -4.11
CA CYS A 67 -4.59 -1.41 -5.19
C CYS A 67 -3.26 -2.11 -5.51
N SER A 68 -2.15 -1.37 -5.54
CA SER A 68 -0.83 -1.95 -5.80
C SER A 68 -0.35 -2.89 -4.67
N LEU A 69 -0.65 -2.55 -3.41
CA LEU A 69 -0.40 -3.44 -2.26
C LEU A 69 -1.28 -4.69 -2.29
N LEU A 70 -2.52 -4.59 -2.77
CA LEU A 70 -3.43 -5.72 -2.93
C LEU A 70 -2.91 -6.73 -3.97
N VAL A 71 -2.42 -6.23 -5.11
CA VAL A 71 -1.80 -7.06 -6.15
C VAL A 71 -0.52 -7.73 -5.63
N LEU A 72 0.27 -7.03 -4.81
CA LEU A 72 1.44 -7.60 -4.13
C LEU A 72 1.05 -8.77 -3.24
N THR A 73 0.05 -8.60 -2.36
CA THR A 73 -0.43 -9.66 -1.46
C THR A 73 -0.81 -10.95 -2.19
N LEU A 74 -1.43 -10.84 -3.36
CA LEU A 74 -1.84 -11.99 -4.19
C LEU A 74 -0.67 -12.70 -4.88
N ARG A 75 0.42 -11.98 -5.17
CA ARG A 75 1.60 -12.52 -5.87
C ARG A 75 2.66 -13.09 -4.95
N VAL A 76 2.64 -12.73 -3.67
CA VAL A 76 3.57 -13.28 -2.68
C VAL A 76 3.27 -14.77 -2.50
N LYS A 77 4.15 -15.63 -3.03
CA LYS A 77 4.15 -17.07 -2.75
C LYS A 77 4.65 -17.31 -1.33
N PHE A 78 3.74 -17.35 -0.37
CA PHE A 78 4.06 -17.46 1.06
C PHE A 78 4.99 -18.64 1.37
N ASN A 79 4.80 -19.79 0.70
CA ASN A 79 5.59 -20.99 0.95
C ASN A 79 7.05 -20.88 0.50
N SER A 80 7.39 -20.01 -0.47
CA SER A 80 8.77 -19.82 -0.94
C SER A 80 9.55 -18.75 -0.17
N LEU A 81 8.94 -18.10 0.83
CA LEU A 81 9.59 -17.06 1.63
C LEU A 81 10.32 -17.66 2.85
N ASN A 82 11.47 -17.08 3.22
CA ASN A 82 12.12 -17.34 4.51
C ASN A 82 11.24 -16.86 5.68
N SER A 83 11.45 -17.39 6.89
CA SER A 83 10.62 -17.09 8.08
C SER A 83 10.44 -15.59 8.35
N ILE A 84 11.50 -14.79 8.20
CA ILE A 84 11.47 -13.33 8.37
C ILE A 84 10.50 -12.70 7.36
N TYR A 85 10.57 -13.07 6.09
CA TYR A 85 9.71 -12.51 5.05
C TYR A 85 8.27 -13.02 5.13
N LYS A 86 8.06 -14.22 5.70
CA LYS A 86 6.72 -14.71 6.05
C LYS A 86 6.07 -13.83 7.11
N MET A 87 6.81 -13.43 8.16
CA MET A 87 6.29 -12.48 9.15
C MET A 87 5.98 -11.11 8.52
N VAL A 88 6.86 -10.61 7.65
CA VAL A 88 6.62 -9.35 6.92
C VAL A 88 5.38 -9.44 6.04
N ALA A 89 5.18 -10.56 5.32
CA ALA A 89 3.97 -10.79 4.53
C ALA A 89 2.72 -10.90 5.40
N LEU A 90 2.83 -11.51 6.59
CA LEU A 90 1.72 -11.62 7.53
C LEU A 90 1.28 -10.25 8.07
N ILE A 91 2.24 -9.37 8.38
CA ILE A 91 1.96 -7.98 8.77
C ILE A 91 1.24 -7.25 7.62
N LEU A 92 1.72 -7.40 6.39
CA LEU A 92 1.10 -6.82 5.19
C LEU A 92 -0.35 -7.32 4.97
N TYR A 93 -0.61 -8.60 5.20
CA TYR A 93 -1.97 -9.16 5.11
C TYR A 93 -2.89 -8.57 6.18
N ILE A 94 -2.43 -8.50 7.43
CA ILE A 94 -3.21 -7.94 8.54
C ILE A 94 -3.49 -6.45 8.29
N SER A 95 -2.50 -5.70 7.80
CA SER A 95 -2.68 -4.28 7.51
C SER A 95 -3.68 -4.05 6.38
N ASN A 96 -3.58 -4.80 5.28
CA ASN A 96 -4.53 -4.69 4.17
C ASN A 96 -5.96 -5.08 4.60
N PHE A 97 -6.09 -6.12 5.42
CA PHE A 97 -7.38 -6.55 5.96
C PHE A 97 -8.00 -5.49 6.89
N SER A 98 -7.21 -4.89 7.78
CA SER A 98 -7.69 -3.83 8.66
C SER A 98 -8.14 -2.58 7.90
N PHE A 99 -7.42 -2.21 6.83
CA PHE A 99 -7.78 -1.08 5.97
C PHE A 99 -9.07 -1.35 5.19
N PHE A 100 -9.26 -2.58 4.72
CA PHE A 100 -10.50 -3.00 4.06
C PHE A 100 -11.71 -2.93 5.01
N ILE A 101 -11.58 -3.42 6.24
CA ILE A 101 -12.64 -3.30 7.27
C ILE A 101 -12.97 -1.84 7.54
N TYR A 102 -11.96 -0.99 7.68
CA TYR A 102 -12.16 0.45 7.89
C TYR A 102 -12.94 1.10 6.74
N LEU A 103 -12.58 0.79 5.49
CA LEU A 103 -13.32 1.26 4.31
C LEU A 103 -14.80 0.82 4.35
N LEU A 104 -15.05 -0.46 4.63
CA LEU A 104 -16.41 -1.01 4.74
C LEU A 104 -17.23 -0.32 5.83
N TRP A 105 -16.64 -0.13 7.01
CA TRP A 105 -17.28 0.56 8.13
C TRP A 105 -17.60 2.01 7.80
N SER A 106 -16.67 2.72 7.14
CA SER A 106 -16.87 4.12 6.74
C SER A 106 -18.02 4.31 5.73
N LEU A 107 -18.28 3.29 4.90
CA LEU A 107 -19.40 3.29 3.94
C LEU A 107 -20.76 2.99 4.61
N ILE A 108 -20.78 2.25 5.71
CA ILE A 108 -22.02 1.87 6.43
C ILE A 108 -22.52 3.01 7.33
N ILE A 109 -21.60 3.87 7.82
CA ILE A 109 -21.94 5.00 8.71
C ILE A 109 -22.32 6.27 7.93
N MET A 110 -22.08 6.33 6.62
CA MET A 110 -22.67 7.34 5.73
C MET A 110 -24.12 7.02 5.40
#